data_AF-A0ABD5SE25-F1
#
_entry.id   AF-A0ABD5SE25-F1
#
_cell.length_a   1.000
_cell.length_b   1.000
_cell.length_c   1.000
_cell.angle_alpha   90.00
_cell.angle_beta   90.00
_cell.angle_gamma   90.00
#
_symmetry.space_group_name_H-M   'P 1'
#
loop_
_entity.id
_entity.type
_entity.pdbx_description
1 polymer ?
#
loop_
_entity_poly.entity_id
_entity_poly.type
_entity_poly.pdbx_seq_one_letter_code
_entity_poly.pdbx_strand_id
1 'polypeptide(L)'
;MAKQKHTNISEKTSLEAQAVAKGIQRPGQTKEQSKLIAQGIEKGIDLYKKQQKAKARELDKALKKAKQGPELSALDVENIPRV
;
A
#
# COMPACT_ATOMS: atom_id res chain seq x y z
N MET A 1 -14.54 19.14 -11.31
CA MET A 1 -14.68 17.97 -10.41
C MET A 1 -13.35 17.21 -10.40
N ALA A 2 -12.69 17.12 -9.25
CA ALA A 2 -11.38 16.49 -9.14
C ALA A 2 -11.50 14.98 -9.37
N LYS A 3 -10.80 14.47 -10.39
CA LYS A 3 -10.74 13.06 -10.77
C LYS A 3 -10.13 12.29 -9.61
N GLN A 4 -10.92 11.46 -8.93
CA GLN A 4 -10.45 10.57 -7.88
C GLN A 4 -9.34 9.70 -8.46
N LYS A 5 -8.11 9.88 -7.97
CA LYS A 5 -6.99 9.00 -8.31
C LYS A 5 -7.36 7.62 -7.80
N HIS A 6 -7.77 6.75 -8.71
CA HIS A 6 -7.90 5.32 -8.47
C HIS A 6 -6.49 4.81 -8.15
N THR A 7 -6.15 4.76 -6.87
CA THR A 7 -4.99 4.01 -6.41
C THR A 7 -5.25 2.58 -6.86
N ASN A 8 -4.44 2.06 -7.79
CA ASN A 8 -4.56 0.72 -8.34
C ASN A 8 -4.39 -0.32 -7.23
N ILE A 9 -5.47 -0.55 -6.49
CA ILE A 9 -5.55 -1.61 -5.50
C ILE A 9 -5.86 -2.88 -6.27
N SER A 10 -5.08 -3.91 -6.03
CA SER A 10 -5.23 -5.19 -6.74
C SER A 10 -6.59 -5.80 -6.42
N GLU A 11 -7.27 -6.34 -7.44
CA GLU A 11 -8.54 -7.06 -7.29
C GLU A 11 -8.46 -8.14 -6.21
N LYS A 12 -7.30 -8.81 -6.09
CA LYS A 12 -7.04 -9.79 -5.03
C LYS A 12 -7.19 -9.19 -3.63
N THR A 13 -6.72 -7.96 -3.42
CA THR A 13 -6.82 -7.27 -2.13
C THR A 13 -8.26 -6.87 -1.83
N SER A 14 -9.04 -6.47 -2.83
CA SER A 14 -10.47 -6.19 -2.66
C SER A 14 -11.26 -7.46 -2.33
N LEU A 15 -10.98 -8.58 -3.02
CA LEU A 15 -11.62 -9.87 -2.75
C LEU A 15 -11.30 -10.40 -1.34
N GLU A 16 -10.04 -10.34 -0.92
CA GLU A 16 -9.63 -10.71 0.44
C GLU A 16 -10.32 -9.82 1.48
N ALA A 17 -10.37 -8.52 1.25
CA ALA A 17 -11.04 -7.59 2.17
C ALA A 17 -12.54 -7.87 2.29
N GLN A 18 -13.22 -8.21 1.19
CA GLN A 18 -14.62 -8.63 1.21
C GLN A 18 -14.83 -9.96 1.93
N ALA A 19 -13.94 -10.93 1.74
CA ALA A 19 -14.02 -12.23 2.41
C ALA A 19 -13.88 -12.06 3.93
N VAL A 20 -12.90 -11.26 4.37
CA VAL A 20 -12.70 -10.95 5.79
C VAL A 20 -13.90 -10.19 6.36
N ALA A 21 -14.39 -9.15 5.68
CA ALA A 21 -15.55 -8.37 6.11
C ALA A 21 -16.81 -9.23 6.27
N LYS A 22 -17.03 -10.20 5.38
CA LYS A 22 -18.12 -11.17 5.49
C LYS A 22 -17.91 -12.16 6.63
N GLY A 23 -16.67 -12.62 6.85
CA GLY A 23 -16.34 -13.52 7.95
C GLY A 23 -16.55 -12.92 9.34
N ILE A 24 -16.40 -11.60 9.48
CA ILE A 24 -16.61 -10.86 10.75
C ILE A 24 -17.99 -10.20 10.85
N GLN A 25 -18.90 -10.47 9.90
CA GLN A 25 -20.22 -9.86 9.87
C GLN A 25 -21.03 -10.25 11.11
N ARG A 26 -21.54 -9.25 11.83
CA ARG A 26 -22.39 -9.46 13.00
C ARG A 26 -23.88 -9.54 12.60
N PRO A 27 -24.71 -10.30 13.32
CA PRO A 27 -26.15 -10.32 13.08
C PRO A 27 -26.73 -8.90 13.25
N GLY A 28 -27.57 -8.48 12.31
CA GLY A 28 -28.12 -7.12 12.24
C GLY A 28 -27.26 -6.10 11.46
N GLN A 29 -26.07 -6.48 10.97
CA GLN A 29 -25.26 -5.60 10.13
C GLN A 29 -25.85 -5.45 8.72
N THR A 30 -25.96 -4.21 8.23
CA THR A 30 -26.42 -3.95 6.86
C THR A 30 -25.35 -4.25 5.81
N LYS A 31 -25.77 -4.52 4.58
CA LYS A 31 -24.84 -4.77 3.46
C LYS A 31 -23.91 -3.58 3.21
N GLU A 32 -24.40 -2.35 3.38
CA GLU A 32 -23.59 -1.13 3.28
C GLU A 32 -22.52 -1.04 4.36
N GLN A 33 -22.86 -1.37 5.61
CA GLN A 33 -21.89 -1.39 6.71
C GLN A 33 -20.78 -2.42 6.45
N SER A 34 -21.15 -3.63 5.99
CA SER A 34 -20.17 -4.65 5.62
C SER A 34 -19.26 -4.18 4.47
N LYS A 35 -19.82 -3.46 3.48
CA LYS A 35 -19.04 -2.86 2.37
C LYS A 35 -18.07 -1.78 2.86
N LEU A 36 -18.47 -0.93 3.81
CA LEU A 36 -17.58 0.07 4.41
C LEU A 36 -16.42 -0.57 5.17
N ILE A 37 -16.69 -1.67 5.88
CA ILE A 37 -15.64 -2.44 6.56
C ILE A 37 -14.66 -3.03 5.54
N ALA A 38 -15.17 -3.64 4.46
CA ALA A 38 -14.31 -4.16 3.39
C ALA A 38 -13.41 -3.06 2.79
N GLN A 39 -13.95 -1.87 2.52
CA GLN A 39 -13.17 -0.73 2.04
C GLN A 39 -12.10 -0.28 3.05
N GLY A 40 -12.39 -0.33 4.34
CA GLY A 40 -11.42 -0.02 5.40
C GLY A 40 -10.26 -1.02 5.44
N ILE A 41 -10.57 -2.31 5.37
CA ILE A 41 -9.56 -3.39 5.32
C ILE A 41 -8.70 -3.26 4.06
N GLU A 42 -9.33 -3.03 2.91
CA GLU A 42 -8.65 -2.83 1.63
C GLU A 42 -7.62 -1.69 1.69
N LYS A 43 -8.02 -0.53 2.21
CA LYS A 43 -7.12 0.62 2.41
C LYS A 43 -5.99 0.31 3.38
N GLY A 44 -6.28 -0.41 4.47
CA GLY A 44 -5.26 -0.81 5.45
C GLY A 44 -4.17 -1.67 4.84
N ILE A 45 -4.55 -2.66 4.03
CA ILE A 45 -3.61 -3.55 3.34
C ILE A 45 -2.74 -2.76 2.34
N ASP A 46 -3.33 -1.82 1.59
CA ASP A 46 -2.58 -1.00 0.63
C ASP A 46 -1.53 -0.11 1.32
N LEU A 47 -1.94 0.59 2.38
CA LEU A 47 -1.04 1.45 3.16
C LEU A 47 0.13 0.63 3.73
N TYR A 48 -0.15 -0.55 4.29
CA TYR A 48 0.88 -1.43 4.82
C TYR A 48 1.86 -1.89 3.74
N LYS A 49 1.36 -2.36 2.59
CA LYS A 49 2.19 -2.77 1.45
C LYS A 49 3.07 -1.63 0.94
N LYS A 50 2.53 -0.40 0.88
CA LYS A 50 3.28 0.79 0.46
C LYS A 50 4.42 1.11 1.43
N GLN A 51 4.14 1.11 2.74
CA GLN A 51 5.16 1.33 3.77
C GLN A 51 6.25 0.25 3.71
N GLN A 52 5.87 -1.01 3.55
CA GLN A 52 6.85 -2.10 3.46
C GLN A 52 7.72 -2.03 2.21
N LYS A 53 7.16 -1.66 1.05
CA LYS A 53 7.94 -1.43 -0.17
C LYS A 53 8.93 -0.28 0.00
N ALA A 54 8.54 0.80 0.69
CA ALA A 54 9.44 1.91 0.97
C ALA A 54 10.63 1.45 1.84
N LYS A 55 10.35 0.75 2.95
CA LYS A 55 11.37 0.19 3.84
C LYS A 55 12.32 -0.76 3.11
N ALA A 56 11.78 -1.68 2.29
CA ALA A 56 12.60 -2.61 1.52
C ALA A 56 13.55 -1.90 0.56
N ARG A 57 13.11 -0.82 -0.09
CA ARG A 57 13.97 -0.01 -0.98
C ARG A 57 15.07 0.72 -0.21
N GLU A 58 14.78 1.24 0.98
CA GLU A 58 15.79 1.88 1.83
C GLU A 58 16.86 0.90 2.27
N LEU A 59 16.45 -0.32 2.68
CA LEU A 59 17.39 -1.39 3.03
C LEU A 59 18.25 -1.80 1.84
N ASP A 60 17.65 -1.97 0.65
CA ASP A 60 18.41 -2.30 -0.56
C ASP A 60 19.43 -1.21 -0.93
N LYS A 61 19.04 0.06 -0.84
CA LYS A 61 19.96 1.20 -1.02
C LYS A 61 21.11 1.16 0.00
N ALA A 62 20.82 0.89 1.27
CA ALA A 62 21.84 0.80 2.31
C ALA A 62 22.81 -0.37 2.05
N LEU A 63 22.29 -1.54 1.68
CA LEU A 63 23.10 -2.71 1.33
C LEU A 63 23.97 -2.45 0.09
N LYS A 64 23.43 -1.76 -0.92
CA LYS A 64 24.19 -1.39 -2.12
C LYS A 64 25.30 -0.39 -1.79
N LYS A 65 25.03 0.62 -0.97
CA LYS A 65 26.04 1.57 -0.47
C LYS A 65 27.15 0.87 0.32
N ALA A 66 26.80 -0.07 1.20
CA ALA A 66 27.77 -0.84 1.96
C ALA A 66 28.65 -1.73 1.07
N LYS A 67 28.11 -2.24 -0.04
CA LYS A 67 28.83 -3.12 -0.98
C LYS A 67 29.68 -2.37 -2.02
N GLN A 68 29.33 -1.13 -2.38
CA GLN A 68 29.95 -0.42 -3.52
C GLN A 68 31.01 0.63 -3.14
N GLY A 69 31.28 0.88 -1.85
CA GLY A 69 32.27 1.89 -1.45
C GLY A 69 31.82 3.34 -1.75
N PRO A 70 32.53 4.35 -1.21
CA PRO A 70 32.02 5.72 -1.02
C PRO A 70 31.69 6.52 -2.31
N GLU A 71 32.08 6.05 -3.50
CA GLU A 71 32.06 6.85 -4.75
C GLU A 71 30.67 7.05 -5.37
N LEU A 72 29.70 6.17 -5.12
CA LEU A 72 28.36 6.23 -5.75
C LEU A 72 27.26 6.88 -4.88
N SER A 73 27.63 7.45 -3.73
CA SER A 73 26.65 7.93 -2.74
C SER A 73 26.05 9.31 -3.04
N ALA A 74 26.59 10.04 -4.03
CA ALA A 74 26.33 11.47 -4.24
C ALA A 74 25.21 11.83 -5.24
N LEU A 75 24.52 10.88 -5.89
CA LEU A 75 23.60 11.19 -7.00
C LEU A 75 22.08 11.03 -6.72
N ASP A 76 21.64 10.83 -5.47
CA ASP A 76 20.21 10.61 -5.17
C ASP A 76 19.62 11.71 -4.27
N VAL A 77 19.61 12.97 -4.73
CA VAL A 77 18.92 14.09 -4.04
C VAL A 77 17.72 14.65 -4.83
N GLU A 78 17.44 14.19 -6.05
CA GLU A 78 16.28 14.71 -6.81
C GLU A 78 15.06 13.81 -6.71
N ASN A 79 14.23 14.16 -5.73
CA ASN A 79 12.78 14.08 -5.76
C ASN A 79 12.23 14.37 -7.18
N ILE A 80 11.75 13.35 -7.89
CA ILE A 80 10.84 13.55 -9.02
C ILE A 80 9.58 12.70 -8.82
N PRO A 81 8.44 13.30 -8.47
CA PRO A 81 7.15 12.67 -8.65
C PRO A 81 6.84 12.71 -10.15
N ARG A 82 6.92 11.57 -10.84
CA ARG A 82 6.49 11.49 -12.24
C ARG A 82 5.01 11.06 -12.29
N VAL A 83 4.20 12.07 -12.67
CA VAL A 83 2.79 12.13 -13.10
C VAL A 83 2.00 10.83 -13.15
#